data_AF-A0A519ZLN8-F1
#
_entry.id   AF-A0A519ZLN8-F1
#
_cell.length_a   1.000
_cell.length_b   1.000
_cell.length_c   1.000
_cell.angle_alpha   90.00
_cell.angle_beta   90.00
_cell.angle_gamma   90.00
#
_symmetry.space_group_name_H-M   'P 1'
#
loop_
_entity.id
_entity.type
_entity.pdbx_description
1 polymer ?
#
loop_
_entity_poly.entity_id
_entity_poly.type
_entity_poly.pdbx_seq_one_letter_code
_entity_poly.pdbx_strand_id
1 'polypeptide(L)'
;TAGEAIMAHRFKSYEPWKGTIPGRLNGVLVSMEKGQTTAYSIDKLQDRGRFFVDPGVDVYEGQIMGEHIRDNDLVVNLVKGKALTNMRASGTDDNTRIAPAIKFSLEEAMEYIQADEYIEITPASMRLRKIYLKENERKINSKQFQ
;
A
#
# COMPACT_ATOMS: atom_id res chain seq x y z
N THR A 1 18.10 -14.56 2.16
CA THR A 1 18.81 -15.64 2.87
C THR A 1 17.94 -16.88 3.09
N ALA A 2 16.72 -16.93 2.54
CA ALA A 2 15.76 -18.04 2.75
C ALA A 2 15.58 -18.45 4.23
N GLY A 3 15.85 -17.52 5.17
CA GLY A 3 15.81 -17.77 6.61
C GLY A 3 17.05 -18.42 7.22
N GLU A 4 18.08 -18.79 6.44
CA GLU A 4 19.21 -19.58 6.93
C GLU A 4 20.42 -18.76 7.41
N ALA A 5 20.51 -17.47 7.03
CA ALA A 5 21.64 -16.65 7.43
C ALA A 5 21.34 -15.83 8.68
N ILE A 6 22.30 -15.83 9.60
CA ILE A 6 22.29 -14.99 10.81
C ILE A 6 23.03 -13.69 10.48
N MET A 7 22.34 -12.56 10.61
CA MET A 7 22.93 -11.22 10.50
C MET A 7 22.94 -10.56 11.88
N ALA A 8 24.09 -10.04 12.30
CA ALA A 8 24.24 -9.29 13.53
C ALA A 8 25.01 -8.01 13.25
N HIS A 9 24.54 -6.89 13.80
CA HIS A 9 25.21 -5.60 13.69
C HIS A 9 25.26 -4.91 15.06
N ARG A 10 26.33 -4.16 15.32
CA ARG A 10 26.46 -3.31 16.50
C ARG A 10 27.01 -1.97 16.05
N PHE A 11 26.46 -0.89 16.60
CA PHE A 11 26.99 0.45 16.37
C PHE A 11 28.48 0.49 16.75
N LYS A 12 29.31 1.03 15.85
CA LYS A 12 30.76 1.14 16.01
C LYS A 12 31.19 2.56 16.34
N SER A 13 30.92 3.50 15.44
CA SER A 13 31.29 4.91 15.57
C SER A 13 30.55 5.75 14.52
N TYR A 14 30.51 7.06 14.73
CA TYR A 14 30.15 8.01 13.67
C TYR A 14 31.30 8.14 12.67
N GLU A 15 30.98 8.29 11.40
CA GLU A 15 31.93 8.49 10.30
C GLU A 15 31.51 9.69 9.45
N PRO A 16 32.41 10.28 8.62
CA PRO A 16 32.03 11.31 7.67
C PRO A 16 30.86 10.88 6.78
N TRP A 17 30.03 11.85 6.39
CA TRP A 17 28.84 11.62 5.59
C TRP A 17 29.18 10.96 4.24
N LYS A 18 28.46 9.88 3.89
CA LYS A 18 28.71 9.06 2.69
C LYS A 18 27.69 9.27 1.57
N GLY A 19 26.88 10.32 1.64
CA GLY A 19 25.80 10.60 0.68
C GLY A 19 24.41 10.27 1.21
N THR A 20 23.40 10.47 0.37
CA THR A 20 22.00 10.18 0.70
C THR A 20 21.70 8.69 0.54
N ILE A 21 20.96 8.13 1.50
CA ILE A 21 20.41 6.78 1.35
C ILE A 21 19.16 6.93 0.48
N PRO A 22 19.07 6.22 -0.67
CA PRO A 22 17.90 6.32 -1.52
C PRO A 22 16.67 5.74 -0.80
N GLY A 23 15.53 6.41 -0.93
CA GLY A 23 14.25 5.85 -0.52
C GLY A 23 13.71 4.85 -1.54
N ARG A 24 12.48 4.38 -1.33
CA ARG A 24 11.80 3.55 -2.33
C ARG A 24 11.65 4.29 -3.67
N LEU A 25 11.73 3.54 -4.76
CA LEU A 25 11.54 4.04 -6.13
C LEU A 25 10.07 4.12 -6.53
N ASN A 26 9.24 3.24 -5.96
CA ASN A 26 7.84 3.11 -6.29
C ASN A 26 6.97 4.04 -5.44
N GLY A 27 5.86 4.50 -6.00
CA GLY A 27 4.80 5.18 -5.27
C GLY A 27 3.87 4.18 -4.60
N VAL A 28 2.86 4.69 -3.90
CA VAL A 28 1.86 3.88 -3.21
C VAL A 28 0.47 4.01 -3.80
N LEU A 29 -0.31 2.93 -3.67
CA LEU A 29 -1.74 2.91 -3.92
C LEU A 29 -2.47 3.36 -2.66
N VAL A 30 -3.16 4.49 -2.73
CA VAL A 30 -3.83 5.12 -1.59
C VAL A 30 -5.34 4.96 -1.71
N SER A 31 -6.02 4.55 -0.63
CA SER A 31 -7.48 4.43 -0.64
C SER A 31 -8.15 5.79 -0.79
N MET A 32 -9.10 5.87 -1.70
CA MET A 32 -9.93 7.05 -1.96
C MET A 32 -11.03 7.23 -0.90
N GLU A 33 -11.60 6.14 -0.39
CA GLU A 33 -12.78 6.18 0.46
C GLU A 33 -12.75 5.13 1.56
N LYS A 34 -13.64 5.28 2.54
CA LYS A 34 -13.84 4.31 3.60
C LYS A 34 -14.84 3.24 3.18
N GLY A 35 -14.51 1.98 3.44
CA GLY A 35 -15.41 0.85 3.19
C GLY A 35 -14.67 -0.48 3.20
N GLN A 36 -15.35 -1.54 2.80
CA GLN A 36 -14.78 -2.88 2.74
C GLN A 36 -14.24 -3.18 1.35
N THR A 37 -13.02 -3.72 1.26
CA THR A 37 -12.40 -4.06 -0.03
C THR A 37 -13.15 -5.19 -0.72
N THR A 38 -13.27 -5.10 -2.04
CA THR A 38 -13.93 -6.14 -2.85
C THR A 38 -12.91 -6.89 -3.71
N ALA A 39 -13.14 -8.19 -3.87
CA ALA A 39 -12.34 -9.04 -4.75
C ALA A 39 -12.31 -8.47 -6.18
N TYR A 40 -13.46 -8.03 -6.67
CA TYR A 40 -13.62 -7.44 -8.00
C TYR A 40 -12.73 -6.21 -8.23
N SER A 41 -12.69 -5.26 -7.28
CA SER A 41 -11.87 -4.06 -7.46
C SER A 41 -10.38 -4.35 -7.34
N ILE A 42 -9.99 -5.27 -6.46
CA ILE A 42 -8.58 -5.68 -6.32
C ILE A 42 -8.11 -6.31 -7.64
N ASP A 43 -8.85 -7.29 -8.16
CA ASP A 43 -8.58 -7.98 -9.44
C ASP A 43 -8.43 -7.01 -10.61
N LYS A 44 -9.37 -6.07 -10.73
CA LYS A 44 -9.37 -5.04 -11.78
C LYS A 44 -8.17 -4.10 -11.73
N LEU A 45 -7.58 -3.89 -10.55
CA LEU A 45 -6.49 -2.94 -10.33
C LEU A 45 -5.14 -3.61 -10.09
N GLN A 46 -5.03 -4.95 -10.25
CA GLN A 46 -3.75 -5.66 -10.12
C GLN A 46 -2.74 -5.28 -11.21
N ASP A 47 -3.20 -4.75 -12.34
CA ASP A 47 -2.34 -4.17 -13.38
C ASP A 47 -1.61 -2.90 -12.90
N ARG A 48 -2.12 -2.24 -11.85
CA ARG A 48 -1.53 -1.02 -11.28
C ARG A 48 -0.51 -1.29 -10.20
N GLY A 49 -0.48 -2.47 -9.61
CA GLY A 49 0.40 -2.69 -8.47
C GLY A 49 0.15 -3.96 -7.69
N ARG A 50 0.87 -4.05 -6.58
CA ARG A 50 0.76 -5.17 -5.64
C ARG A 50 0.06 -4.70 -4.38
N PHE A 51 -0.95 -5.44 -3.94
CA PHE A 51 -1.77 -5.04 -2.80
C PHE A 51 -1.25 -5.61 -1.47
N PHE A 52 -1.47 -4.86 -0.41
CA PHE A 52 -1.12 -5.23 0.98
C PHE A 52 -2.33 -5.78 1.75
N VAL A 53 -3.52 -5.65 1.16
CA VAL A 53 -4.79 -6.08 1.75
C VAL A 53 -5.45 -7.17 0.94
N ASP A 54 -6.18 -8.00 1.65
CA ASP A 54 -7.05 -9.01 1.08
C ASP A 54 -8.44 -8.42 0.80
N PRO A 55 -9.28 -9.12 0.02
CA PRO A 55 -10.70 -8.83 -0.06
C PRO A 55 -11.38 -8.94 1.32
N GLY A 56 -12.37 -8.09 1.57
CA GLY A 56 -13.13 -8.10 2.83
C GLY A 56 -12.51 -7.29 3.97
N VAL A 57 -11.40 -6.60 3.74
CA VAL A 57 -10.71 -5.77 4.74
C VAL A 57 -11.34 -4.38 4.78
N ASP A 58 -11.59 -3.86 5.97
CA ASP A 58 -12.03 -2.48 6.17
C ASP A 58 -10.87 -1.50 5.95
N VAL A 59 -11.13 -0.51 5.11
CA VAL A 59 -10.16 0.52 4.72
C VAL A 59 -10.73 1.90 4.95
N TYR A 60 -9.86 2.90 5.07
CA TYR A 60 -10.23 4.30 5.19
C TYR A 60 -9.46 5.19 4.20
N GLU A 61 -10.00 6.38 3.91
CA GLU A 61 -9.37 7.36 3.03
C GLU A 61 -7.94 7.67 3.49
N GLY A 62 -6.96 7.60 2.58
CA GLY A 62 -5.55 7.88 2.88
C GLY A 62 -4.77 6.70 3.46
N GLN A 63 -5.40 5.55 3.71
CA GLN A 63 -4.70 4.30 3.99
C GLN A 63 -3.94 3.84 2.75
N ILE A 64 -2.72 3.36 2.93
CA ILE A 64 -1.90 2.76 1.88
C ILE A 64 -2.29 1.29 1.74
N MET A 65 -2.66 0.92 0.53
CA MET A 65 -3.30 -0.34 0.19
C MET A 65 -2.41 -1.23 -0.66
N GLY A 66 -1.32 -0.70 -1.19
CA GLY A 66 -0.42 -1.40 -2.08
C GLY A 66 0.71 -0.52 -2.59
N GLU A 67 1.59 -1.14 -3.36
CA GLU A 67 2.69 -0.51 -4.08
C GLU A 67 2.29 -0.29 -5.53
N HIS A 68 2.51 0.93 -6.03
CA HIS A 68 2.26 1.27 -7.42
C HIS A 68 3.44 0.85 -8.30
N ILE A 69 3.18 0.40 -9.53
CA ILE A 69 4.24 0.03 -10.48
C ILE A 69 5.10 1.22 -10.95
N ARG A 70 4.66 2.46 -10.71
CA ARG A 70 5.41 3.69 -11.03
C ARG A 70 5.79 4.42 -9.75
N ASP A 71 6.64 5.42 -9.88
CA ASP A 71 7.17 6.28 -8.82
C ASP A 71 6.13 7.23 -8.20
N ASN A 72 5.09 7.59 -8.94
CA ASN A 72 4.05 8.48 -8.44
C ASN A 72 3.01 7.72 -7.59
N ASP A 73 2.46 8.38 -6.57
CA ASP A 73 1.32 7.85 -5.83
C ASP A 73 0.05 7.84 -6.69
N LEU A 74 -0.82 6.85 -6.48
CA LEU A 74 -2.09 6.72 -7.18
C LEU A 74 -3.22 6.49 -6.19
N VAL A 75 -4.22 7.38 -6.22
CA VAL A 75 -5.45 7.23 -5.43
C VAL A 75 -6.39 6.28 -6.16
N VAL A 76 -6.79 5.21 -5.49
CA VAL A 76 -7.65 4.15 -6.05
C VAL A 76 -8.81 3.83 -5.12
N ASN A 77 -9.88 3.29 -5.70
CA ASN A 77 -11.04 2.83 -4.95
C ASN A 77 -11.14 1.30 -5.04
N LEU A 78 -10.99 0.64 -3.89
CA LEU A 78 -11.12 -0.82 -3.75
C LEU A 78 -12.48 -1.27 -3.18
N VAL A 79 -13.34 -0.33 -2.82
CA VAL A 79 -14.65 -0.56 -2.19
C VAL A 79 -15.75 -0.77 -3.25
N LYS A 80 -15.55 -0.26 -4.47
CA LYS A 80 -16.53 -0.38 -5.56
C LYS A 80 -16.84 -1.85 -5.89
N GLY A 81 -18.11 -2.22 -5.72
CA GLY A 81 -18.62 -3.51 -6.17
C GLY A 81 -18.76 -3.59 -7.70
N LYS A 82 -18.96 -4.81 -8.19
CA LYS A 82 -19.36 -5.06 -9.58
C LYS A 82 -20.74 -4.45 -9.82
N ALA A 83 -20.88 -3.59 -10.82
CA ALA A 83 -22.19 -3.07 -11.21
C ALA A 83 -23.03 -4.24 -11.74
N LEU A 84 -24.13 -4.56 -11.05
CA LEU A 84 -25.12 -5.54 -11.49
C LEU A 84 -25.99 -4.91 -12.58
N THR A 85 -25.42 -4.64 -13.76
CA THR A 85 -26.26 -4.46 -14.94
C THR A 85 -26.85 -5.82 -15.30
N ASN A 86 -28.14 -5.86 -15.63
CA ASN A 86 -28.86 -7.06 -16.10
C ASN A 86 -28.27 -7.56 -17.45
N MET A 87 -27.00 -7.94 -17.46
CA MET A 87 -26.31 -8.43 -18.64
C MET A 87 -26.54 -9.93 -18.71
N ARG A 88 -27.55 -10.29 -19.51
CA ARG A 88 -27.68 -11.62 -20.10
C ARG A 88 -26.41 -11.91 -20.92
N ALA A 89 -25.39 -12.44 -20.28
CA ALA A 89 -24.24 -13.04 -20.94
C ALA A 89 -24.08 -14.45 -20.38
N SER A 90 -24.40 -15.40 -21.26
CA SER A 90 -24.18 -16.83 -21.10
C SER A 90 -22.76 -17.14 -20.61
N GLY A 91 -22.65 -17.83 -19.47
CA GLY A 91 -21.71 -18.95 -19.36
C GLY A 91 -20.29 -18.74 -18.85
N THR A 92 -19.88 -17.56 -18.37
CA THR A 92 -18.57 -17.40 -17.69
C THR A 92 -18.72 -16.49 -16.48
N ASP A 93 -18.92 -17.11 -15.31
CA ASP A 93 -18.63 -16.45 -14.05
C ASP A 93 -17.10 -16.29 -14.01
N ASP A 94 -16.61 -15.09 -14.34
CA ASP A 94 -15.18 -14.77 -14.30
C ASP A 94 -14.70 -14.94 -12.86
N ASN A 95 -14.09 -16.10 -12.60
CA ASN A 95 -13.60 -16.44 -11.28
C ASN A 95 -12.46 -15.47 -10.97
N THR A 96 -12.64 -14.63 -9.96
CA THR A 96 -11.75 -13.51 -9.66
C THR A 96 -10.38 -14.05 -9.23
N ARG A 97 -9.30 -13.68 -9.93
CA ARG A 97 -7.96 -14.28 -9.71
C ARG A 97 -7.02 -13.25 -9.10
N ILE A 98 -6.99 -13.25 -7.78
CA ILE A 98 -6.26 -12.26 -7.00
C ILE A 98 -4.90 -12.82 -6.56
N ALA A 99 -3.82 -12.17 -6.96
CA ALA A 99 -2.51 -12.38 -6.32
C ALA A 99 -2.59 -12.14 -4.79
N PRO A 100 -1.96 -12.99 -3.96
CA PRO A 100 -2.03 -12.86 -2.51
C PRO A 100 -1.46 -11.52 -2.03
N ALA A 101 -2.04 -10.98 -0.96
CA ALA A 101 -1.60 -9.73 -0.39
C ALA A 101 -0.19 -9.84 0.21
N ILE A 102 0.64 -8.83 0.00
CA ILE A 102 1.94 -8.72 0.66
C ILE A 102 1.70 -8.34 2.13
N LYS A 103 2.26 -9.13 3.05
CA LYS A 103 2.20 -8.87 4.48
C LYS A 103 3.58 -8.47 4.97
N PHE A 104 3.67 -7.27 5.52
CA PHE A 104 4.90 -6.76 6.11
C PHE A 104 5.04 -7.20 7.56
N SER A 105 6.26 -7.47 7.98
CA SER A 105 6.64 -7.35 9.40
C SER A 105 6.72 -5.87 9.82
N LEU A 106 6.84 -5.61 11.12
CA LEU A 106 6.99 -4.25 11.62
C LEU A 106 8.29 -3.62 11.10
N GLU A 107 9.37 -4.39 11.10
CA GLU A 107 10.68 -3.96 10.63
C GLU A 107 10.65 -3.63 9.13
N GLU A 108 10.03 -4.48 8.32
CA GLU A 108 9.86 -4.23 6.89
C GLU A 108 9.00 -2.99 6.64
N ALA A 109 7.93 -2.79 7.43
CA ALA A 109 7.10 -1.59 7.33
C ALA A 109 7.88 -0.32 7.70
N MET A 110 8.74 -0.38 8.73
CA MET A 110 9.60 0.73 9.15
C MET A 110 10.65 1.09 8.08
N GLU A 111 11.16 0.10 7.36
CA GLU A 111 12.05 0.33 6.21
C GLU A 111 11.30 0.84 4.97
N TYR A 112 10.02 0.48 4.82
CA TYR A 112 9.23 0.80 3.63
C TYR A 112 8.66 2.23 3.58
N ILE A 113 8.25 2.79 4.73
CA ILE A 113 7.57 4.09 4.77
C ILE A 113 8.46 5.26 4.33
N GLN A 114 7.84 6.27 3.73
CA GLN A 114 8.47 7.55 3.40
C GLN A 114 8.13 8.65 4.43
N ALA A 115 8.77 9.81 4.29
CA ALA A 115 8.64 10.93 5.23
C ALA A 115 7.20 11.49 5.35
N ASP A 116 6.35 11.28 4.34
CA ASP A 116 4.96 11.72 4.31
C ASP A 116 3.97 10.62 4.76
N GLU A 117 4.48 9.56 5.41
CA GLU A 117 3.74 8.35 5.78
C GLU A 117 3.91 7.98 7.26
N TYR A 118 2.91 7.27 7.79
CA TYR A 118 2.93 6.69 9.13
C TYR A 118 2.54 5.22 9.10
N ILE A 119 3.07 4.50 10.09
CA ILE A 119 2.62 3.17 10.46
C ILE A 119 1.63 3.32 11.60
N GLU A 120 0.39 2.92 11.37
CA GLU A 120 -0.62 2.81 12.39
C GLU A 120 -0.54 1.40 13.01
N ILE A 121 -0.27 1.35 14.32
CA ILE A 121 -0.08 0.10 15.04
C ILE A 121 -1.14 -0.02 16.13
N THR A 122 -1.79 -1.18 16.15
CA THR A 122 -2.70 -1.62 17.21
C THR A 122 -2.34 -3.06 17.58
N PRO A 123 -2.76 -3.59 18.75
CA PRO A 123 -2.48 -4.97 19.12
C PRO A 123 -2.97 -6.02 18.12
N ALA A 124 -4.02 -5.70 17.35
CA ALA A 124 -4.65 -6.61 16.40
C ALA A 124 -4.31 -6.33 14.93
N SER A 125 -3.75 -5.16 14.61
CA SER A 125 -3.52 -4.76 13.23
C SER A 125 -2.39 -3.74 13.07
N MET A 126 -1.68 -3.85 11.94
CA MET A 126 -0.69 -2.90 11.48
C MET A 126 -1.10 -2.41 10.09
N ARG A 127 -1.11 -1.09 9.90
CA ARG A 127 -1.52 -0.44 8.65
C ARG A 127 -0.54 0.64 8.26
N LEU A 128 -0.40 0.86 6.96
CA LEU A 128 0.33 1.97 6.39
C LEU A 128 -0.65 3.06 5.98
N ARG A 129 -0.30 4.33 6.17
CA ARG A 129 -1.15 5.46 5.79
C ARG A 129 -0.32 6.69 5.46
N LYS A 130 -0.90 7.60 4.69
CA LYS A 130 -0.36 8.96 4.53
C LYS A 130 -0.58 9.77 5.81
N ILE A 131 0.29 10.73 6.08
CA ILE A 131 0.11 11.72 7.14
C ILE A 131 -1.20 12.48 6.89
N TYR A 132 -1.30 13.08 5.71
CA TYR A 132 -2.50 13.73 5.22
C TYR A 132 -3.42 12.72 4.52
N LEU A 133 -4.60 12.49 5.11
CA LEU A 133 -5.54 11.49 4.62
C LEU A 133 -6.22 11.92 3.33
N LYS A 134 -6.58 13.19 3.23
CA LYS A 134 -7.29 13.72 2.06
C LYS A 134 -6.31 14.05 0.96
N GLU A 135 -6.70 13.74 -0.27
CA GLU A 135 -5.89 14.04 -1.45
C GLU A 135 -5.60 15.54 -1.60
N ASN A 136 -6.59 16.38 -1.31
CA ASN A 136 -6.43 17.83 -1.36
C ASN A 136 -5.39 18.34 -0.36
N GLU A 137 -5.38 17.79 0.87
CA GLU A 137 -4.41 18.15 1.90
C GLU A 137 -2.99 17.72 1.50
N ARG A 138 -2.84 16.55 0.86
CA ARG A 138 -1.53 16.12 0.30
C ARG A 138 -1.03 17.08 -0.76
N LYS A 139 -1.89 17.52 -1.68
CA LYS A 139 -1.52 18.48 -2.74
C LYS A 139 -1.04 19.80 -2.15
N ILE A 140 -1.75 20.33 -1.16
CA ILE A 140 -1.41 21.59 -0.49
C ILE A 140 -0.06 21.48 0.25
N ASN A 141 0.17 20.38 0.96
CA ASN A 141 1.37 20.20 1.80
C ASN A 141 2.52 19.46 1.09
N SER A 142 2.45 19.25 -0.22
CA SER A 142 3.43 18.48 -1.00
C SER A 142 4.87 19.00 -0.87
N LYS A 143 5.05 20.30 -0.64
CA LYS A 143 6.37 20.93 -0.47
C LYS A 143 7.01 20.70 0.90
N GLN A 144 6.25 20.23 1.90
CA GLN A 144 6.75 20.07 3.26
C GLN A 144 7.71 18.87 3.40
N PHE A 145 7.60 17.88 2.50
CA PHE A 145 8.35 16.62 2.55
C PHE A 145 9.31 16.44 1.36
N GLN A 146 9.56 17.51 0.59
CA GLN A 146 10.56 17.53 -0.49
C GLN A 146 11.95 17.85 0.05
#